data_AF-A0A4Y2E3A2-F1
#
_entry.id   AF-A0A4Y2E3A2-F1
#
_cell.length_a   1.000
_cell.length_b   1.000
_cell.length_c   1.000
_cell.angle_alpha   90.00
_cell.angle_beta   90.00
_cell.angle_gamma   90.00
#
_symmetry.space_group_name_H-M   'P 1'
#
loop_
_entity.id
_entity.type
_entity.pdbx_description
1 polymer ?
#
loop_
_entity_poly.entity_id
_entity_poly.type
_entity_poly.pdbx_seq_one_letter_code
_entity_poly.pdbx_strand_id
1 'polypeptide(L)'
;MERIKVNHCIKDGSRHLWHFIISSRYWPKNYCDIIEPVISRNVYFAAPENTLLAMLTDERCHIRTFAARRIIKAREIGPDGNCVRRFVIPAVNFRAMDYVDLIDWQACNVTPPTVLRHISCHELLKMMQDDVRMDS
;
A
#
# COMPACT_ATOMS: atom_id res chain seq x y z
N MET A 1 -15.65 -14.14 -9.83
CA MET A 1 -15.75 -13.04 -10.81
C MET A 1 -15.78 -11.74 -10.01
N GLU A 2 -14.61 -11.16 -9.71
CA GLU A 2 -14.52 -9.95 -8.90
C GLU A 2 -14.94 -8.72 -9.71
N ARG A 3 -15.92 -7.98 -9.19
CA ARG A 3 -16.47 -6.79 -9.82
C ARG A 3 -15.54 -5.59 -9.56
N ILE A 4 -14.65 -5.31 -10.50
CA ILE A 4 -13.69 -4.19 -10.49
C ILE A 4 -14.37 -2.78 -10.41
N LYS A 5 -15.70 -2.70 -10.51
CA LYS A 5 -16.47 -1.43 -10.53
C LYS A 5 -17.27 -1.08 -9.26
N VAL A 6 -17.10 -1.80 -8.14
CA VAL A 6 -17.99 -1.57 -6.97
C VAL A 6 -17.37 -0.69 -5.87
N ASN A 7 -16.05 -0.70 -5.68
CA ASN A 7 -15.40 0.07 -4.60
C ASN A 7 -14.30 0.99 -5.15
N HIS A 8 -14.63 2.23 -5.48
CA HIS A 8 -13.66 3.25 -5.91
C HIS A 8 -12.98 3.94 -4.72
N CYS A 9 -12.63 3.20 -3.67
CA CYS A 9 -11.97 3.80 -2.51
C CYS A 9 -10.46 3.81 -2.69
N ILE A 10 -9.81 4.91 -2.29
CA ILE A 10 -8.35 5.05 -2.33
C ILE A 10 -7.62 3.92 -1.57
N LYS A 11 -8.29 3.33 -0.57
CA LYS A 11 -7.80 2.20 0.23
C LYS A 11 -7.69 0.88 -0.54
N ASP A 12 -8.30 0.76 -1.72
CA ASP A 12 -8.31 -0.50 -2.48
C ASP A 12 -7.35 -0.47 -3.69
N GLY A 13 -6.72 0.67 -3.96
CA GLY A 13 -5.84 0.86 -5.11
C GLY A 13 -4.73 -0.20 -5.23
N SER A 14 -3.98 -0.42 -4.15
CA SER A 14 -2.89 -1.42 -4.16
C SER A 14 -3.41 -2.85 -4.32
N ARG A 15 -4.59 -3.17 -3.75
CA ARG A 15 -5.22 -4.49 -3.92
C ARG A 15 -5.61 -4.71 -5.37
N HIS A 16 -6.31 -3.76 -5.99
CA HIS A 16 -6.71 -3.86 -7.39
C HIS A 16 -5.52 -4.02 -8.33
N LEU A 17 -4.45 -3.27 -8.09
CA LEU A 17 -3.21 -3.41 -8.84
C LEU A 17 -2.60 -4.81 -8.68
N TRP A 18 -2.57 -5.35 -7.47
CA TRP A 18 -2.09 -6.70 -7.21
C TRP A 18 -2.93 -7.76 -7.93
N HIS A 19 -4.26 -7.65 -7.87
CA HIS A 19 -5.16 -8.54 -8.61
C HIS A 19 -4.92 -8.48 -10.13
N PHE A 20 -4.65 -7.28 -10.67
CA PHE A 20 -4.29 -7.11 -12.08
C PHE A 20 -2.95 -7.80 -12.43
N ILE A 21 -1.92 -7.60 -11.61
CA ILE A 21 -0.60 -8.25 -11.77
C ILE A 21 -0.70 -9.77 -11.67
N ILE A 22 -1.53 -10.30 -10.75
CA ILE A 22 -1.75 -11.74 -10.67
C ILE A 22 -2.45 -12.25 -11.92
N SER A 23 -3.47 -11.54 -12.40
CA SER A 23 -4.22 -11.93 -13.60
C SER A 23 -3.30 -11.99 -14.81
N SER A 24 -2.34 -11.06 -14.93
CA SER A 24 -1.38 -11.08 -16.05
C SER A 24 -0.43 -12.27 -16.01
N ARG A 25 -0.21 -12.94 -14.85
CA ARG A 25 0.65 -14.14 -14.78
C ARG A 25 0.12 -15.32 -15.60
N TYR A 26 -1.19 -15.34 -15.88
CA TYR A 26 -1.82 -16.39 -16.68
C TYR A 26 -1.80 -16.08 -18.18
N TRP A 27 -1.31 -14.91 -18.59
CA TRP A 27 -1.26 -14.52 -19.99
C TRP A 27 -0.05 -15.13 -20.70
N PRO A 28 -0.11 -15.29 -22.03
CA PRO A 28 1.05 -15.67 -22.81
C PRO A 28 2.19 -14.64 -22.66
N LYS A 29 3.43 -15.11 -22.59
CA LYS A 29 4.60 -14.30 -22.25
C LYS A 29 4.77 -13.04 -23.13
N ASN A 30 4.44 -13.13 -24.41
CA ASN A 30 4.51 -11.99 -25.34
C ASN A 30 3.60 -10.82 -24.94
N TYR A 31 2.50 -11.06 -24.22
CA TYR A 31 1.66 -9.99 -23.68
C TYR A 31 2.25 -9.41 -22.39
N CYS A 32 2.78 -10.26 -21.51
CA CYS A 32 3.45 -9.83 -20.28
C CYS A 32 4.65 -8.93 -20.59
N ASP A 33 5.46 -9.28 -21.59
CA ASP A 33 6.63 -8.52 -22.03
C ASP A 33 6.27 -7.09 -22.50
N ILE A 34 5.02 -6.87 -22.96
CA ILE A 34 4.51 -5.56 -23.38
C ILE A 34 3.91 -4.80 -22.18
N ILE A 35 3.17 -5.50 -21.32
CA ILE A 35 2.35 -4.89 -20.27
C ILE A 35 3.15 -4.59 -18.99
N GLU A 36 4.07 -5.47 -18.58
CA GLU A 36 4.87 -5.27 -17.36
C GLU A 36 5.67 -3.95 -17.38
N PRO A 37 6.32 -3.53 -18.49
CA PRO A 37 6.95 -2.22 -18.57
C PRO A 37 5.96 -1.05 -18.50
N VAL A 38 4.72 -1.24 -18.95
CA VAL A 38 3.65 -0.22 -18.85
C VAL A 38 3.17 -0.11 -17.41
N ILE A 39 2.97 -1.23 -16.73
CA ILE A 39 2.61 -1.26 -15.30
C ILE A 39 3.71 -0.59 -14.47
N SER A 40 4.97 -0.99 -14.69
CA SER A 40 6.13 -0.50 -13.92
C SER A 40 6.27 1.02 -13.96
N ARG A 41 5.95 1.64 -15.12
CA ARG A 41 6.02 3.10 -15.28
C ARG A 41 4.82 3.84 -14.66
N ASN A 42 3.71 3.15 -14.43
CA ASN A 42 2.43 3.76 -14.02
C ASN A 42 1.93 3.26 -12.65
N VAL A 43 2.81 2.70 -11.83
CA VAL A 43 2.44 2.01 -10.59
C VAL A 43 2.14 2.94 -9.40
N TYR A 44 1.40 4.02 -9.63
CA TYR A 44 1.04 4.97 -8.58
C TYR A 44 0.35 4.31 -7.39
N PHE A 45 -0.49 3.30 -7.64
CA PHE A 45 -1.19 2.56 -6.59
C PHE A 45 -0.29 1.65 -5.74
N ALA A 46 0.94 1.34 -6.15
CA ALA A 46 1.92 0.66 -5.30
C ALA A 46 2.84 1.64 -4.57
N ALA A 47 2.62 2.96 -4.67
CA ALA A 47 3.42 3.90 -3.91
C ALA A 47 3.32 3.60 -2.40
N PRO A 48 4.42 3.72 -1.63
CA PRO A 48 4.42 3.38 -0.21
C PRO A 48 3.28 4.01 0.58
N GLU A 49 2.94 5.28 0.30
CA GLU A 49 1.82 5.96 0.94
C GLU A 49 0.47 5.28 0.66
N ASN A 50 0.20 4.94 -0.61
CA ASN A 50 -1.06 4.31 -1.02
C ASN A 50 -1.18 2.88 -0.49
N THR A 51 -0.07 2.13 -0.50
CA THR A 51 -0.04 0.78 0.06
C THR A 51 -0.26 0.80 1.57
N LEU A 52 0.34 1.74 2.30
CA LEU A 52 0.09 1.90 3.74
C LEU A 52 -1.38 2.23 4.04
N LEU A 53 -2.04 3.04 3.22
CA LEU A 53 -3.47 3.33 3.38
C LEU A 53 -4.33 2.07 3.18
N ALA A 54 -4.01 1.26 2.17
CA ALA A 54 -4.69 -0.02 1.97
C ALA A 54 -4.49 -0.98 3.15
N MET A 55 -3.26 -1.04 3.66
CA MET A 55 -2.90 -1.89 4.78
C MET A 55 -3.56 -1.48 6.09
N LEU A 56 -3.77 -0.18 6.35
CA LEU A 56 -4.44 0.30 7.55
C LEU A 56 -5.90 -0.16 7.65
N THR A 57 -6.57 -0.40 6.52
CA THR A 57 -7.95 -0.88 6.48
C THR A 57 -8.03 -2.36 6.13
N ASP A 58 -6.93 -3.10 6.20
CA ASP A 58 -6.92 -4.54 5.95
C ASP A 58 -7.59 -5.30 7.10
N GLU A 59 -8.28 -6.39 6.81
CA GLU A 59 -8.89 -7.23 7.84
C GLU A 59 -7.84 -7.95 8.71
N ARG A 60 -6.63 -8.16 8.17
CA ARG A 60 -5.57 -8.88 8.86
C ARG A 60 -4.83 -7.97 9.85
N CYS A 61 -4.97 -8.27 11.13
CA CYS A 61 -4.33 -7.56 12.26
C CYS A 61 -2.85 -7.24 12.03
N HIS A 62 -2.07 -8.25 11.64
CA HIS A 62 -0.62 -8.13 11.48
C HIS A 62 -0.24 -7.12 10.37
N ILE A 63 -1.07 -6.98 9.34
CA ILE A 63 -0.87 -6.02 8.25
C ILE A 63 -1.18 -4.59 8.69
N ARG A 64 -2.32 -4.39 9.38
CA ARG A 64 -2.65 -3.09 9.97
C ARG A 64 -1.56 -2.62 10.95
N THR A 65 -1.11 -3.55 11.80
CA THR A 65 -0.02 -3.34 12.76
C THR A 65 1.28 -2.93 12.07
N PHE A 66 1.65 -3.61 10.97
CA PHE A 66 2.83 -3.25 10.18
C PHE A 66 2.71 -1.84 9.60
N ALA A 67 1.55 -1.49 9.03
CA ALA A 67 1.32 -0.18 8.45
C ALA A 67 1.37 0.95 9.48
N ALA A 68 0.68 0.79 10.61
CA ALA A 68 0.68 1.76 11.70
C ALA A 68 2.10 2.04 12.21
N ARG A 69 2.90 0.99 12.45
CA ARG A 69 4.31 1.11 12.86
C ARG A 69 5.16 1.87 11.83
N ARG A 70 4.99 1.57 10.54
CA ARG A 70 5.71 2.26 9.46
C ARG A 70 5.36 3.74 9.39
N ILE A 71 4.08 4.08 9.55
CA ILE A 71 3.62 5.47 9.55
C ILE A 71 4.15 6.25 10.76
N ILE A 72 4.09 5.67 11.96
CA ILE A 72 4.61 6.28 13.18
C ILE A 72 6.11 6.57 13.02
N LYS A 73 6.89 5.57 12.59
CA LYS A 73 8.33 5.73 12.33
C LYS A 73 8.62 6.79 11.27
N ALA A 74 7.83 6.86 10.20
CA ALA A 74 7.99 7.87 9.15
C ALA A 74 7.69 9.30 9.65
N ARG A 75 6.82 9.45 10.65
CA ARG A 75 6.55 10.75 11.30
C ARG A 75 7.69 11.18 12.22
N GLU A 76 8.34 10.24 12.90
CA GLU A 76 9.49 10.52 13.77
C GLU A 76 10.73 10.95 13.00
N ILE A 77 10.95 10.35 11.82
CA ILE A 77 12.12 10.63 10.97
C ILE A 77 11.88 11.84 10.04
N GLY A 78 10.62 12.13 9.72
CA GLY A 78 10.26 13.14 8.74
C GLY A 78 10.60 14.57 9.19
N PRO A 79 11.17 15.41 8.31
CA PRO A 79 11.43 16.81 8.63
C PRO A 79 10.13 17.59 8.83
N ASP A 80 10.18 18.65 9.63
CA ASP A 80 9.07 19.54 10.00
C ASP A 80 8.36 20.14 8.77
N GLY A 81 7.34 19.44 8.25
CA GLY A 81 6.22 19.96 7.45
C GLY A 81 6.50 20.69 6.12
N ASN A 82 7.72 21.14 5.85
CA ASN A 82 8.10 22.08 4.77
C ASN A 82 8.91 21.43 3.65
N CYS A 83 9.23 20.13 3.74
CA CYS A 83 9.94 19.45 2.66
C CYS A 83 8.98 19.01 1.56
N VAL A 84 9.30 19.38 0.31
CA VAL A 84 8.62 18.88 -0.88
C VAL A 84 8.81 17.37 -0.97
N ARG A 85 7.71 16.61 -0.99
CA ARG A 85 7.75 15.15 -1.14
C ARG A 85 8.08 14.81 -2.58
N ARG A 86 9.24 14.18 -2.81
CA ARG A 86 9.58 13.64 -4.11
C ARG A 86 8.85 12.30 -4.30
N PHE A 87 7.98 12.24 -5.29
CA PHE A 87 7.42 10.98 -5.74
C PHE A 87 8.50 10.17 -6.45
N VAL A 88 8.72 8.94 -5.98
CA VAL A 88 9.65 7.98 -6.58
C VAL A 88 8.83 6.79 -7.02
N ILE A 89 8.94 6.40 -8.30
CA ILE A 89 8.29 5.22 -8.84
C ILE A 89 8.93 3.99 -8.16
N PRO A 90 8.17 3.18 -7.40
CA PRO A 90 8.73 2.02 -6.75
C PRO A 90 8.99 0.90 -7.77
N ALA A 91 10.01 0.10 -7.52
CA ALA A 91 10.22 -1.15 -8.25
C ALA A 91 9.14 -2.15 -7.84
N VAL A 92 8.38 -2.64 -8.83
CA VAL A 92 7.26 -3.56 -8.60
C VAL A 92 7.74 -5.00 -8.65
N ASN A 93 7.38 -5.79 -7.65
CA ASN A 93 7.58 -7.22 -7.63
C ASN A 93 6.42 -7.94 -8.34
N PHE A 94 6.58 -8.25 -9.64
CA PHE A 94 5.59 -9.02 -10.41
C PHE A 94 5.38 -10.45 -9.91
N ARG A 95 6.22 -10.94 -9.00
CA ARG A 95 6.11 -12.28 -8.37
C ARG A 95 5.55 -12.24 -6.95
N ALA A 96 5.11 -11.07 -6.47
CA ALA A 96 4.53 -10.89 -5.13
C ALA A 96 3.35 -11.84 -4.86
N MET A 97 3.33 -12.52 -3.71
CA MET A 97 2.21 -13.36 -3.31
C MET A 97 1.11 -12.57 -2.58
N ASP A 98 1.41 -11.36 -2.12
CA ASP A 98 0.46 -10.44 -1.50
C ASP A 98 0.67 -9.02 -2.05
N TYR A 99 -0.34 -8.15 -1.94
CA TYR A 99 -0.21 -6.75 -2.35
C TYR A 99 0.79 -6.00 -1.46
N VAL A 100 0.99 -6.47 -0.21
CA VAL A 100 2.02 -5.93 0.69
C VAL A 100 3.42 -6.13 0.13
N ASP A 101 3.64 -7.20 -0.63
CA ASP A 101 4.96 -7.56 -1.18
C ASP A 101 5.20 -6.96 -2.58
N LEU A 102 4.29 -6.12 -3.08
CA LEU A 102 4.43 -5.46 -4.39
C LEU A 102 5.65 -4.53 -4.44
N ILE A 103 6.06 -3.98 -3.31
CA ILE A 103 7.20 -3.07 -3.21
C ILE A 103 8.21 -3.56 -2.20
N ASP A 104 9.48 -3.24 -2.47
CA ASP A 104 10.54 -3.43 -1.49
C ASP A 104 10.50 -2.32 -0.43
N TRP A 105 9.98 -2.67 0.76
CA TRP A 105 9.90 -1.77 1.91
C TRP A 105 11.24 -1.38 2.53
N GLN A 106 12.35 -2.01 2.16
CA GLN A 106 13.70 -1.61 2.58
C GLN A 106 14.29 -0.58 1.63
N ALA A 107 14.05 -0.72 0.32
CA ALA A 107 14.49 0.23 -0.69
C ALA A 107 13.60 1.48 -0.81
N CYS A 108 12.34 1.40 -0.37
CA CYS A 108 11.39 2.51 -0.45
C CYS A 108 11.52 3.48 0.73
N ASN A 109 11.69 4.77 0.42
CA ASN A 109 11.55 5.82 1.44
C ASN A 109 10.06 6.00 1.79
N VAL A 110 9.71 5.73 3.05
CA VAL A 110 8.34 5.89 3.54
C VAL A 110 8.15 7.31 4.03
N THR A 111 7.18 8.01 3.45
CA THR A 111 6.73 9.31 3.94
C THR A 111 5.35 9.17 4.59
N PRO A 112 5.04 9.95 5.63
CA PRO A 112 3.77 9.80 6.35
C PRO A 112 2.60 10.28 5.47
N PRO A 113 1.59 9.45 5.17
CA PRO A 113 0.51 9.83 4.25
C PRO A 113 -0.19 11.13 4.66
N THR A 114 -0.31 12.10 3.75
CA THR A 114 -0.88 13.43 4.08
C THR A 114 -2.32 13.34 4.58
N VAL A 115 -3.10 12.38 4.06
CA VAL A 115 -4.47 12.13 4.50
C VAL A 115 -4.56 11.76 5.99
N LEU A 116 -3.48 11.23 6.57
CA LEU A 116 -3.40 10.88 7.98
C LEU A 116 -2.84 12.02 8.84
N ARG A 117 -2.45 13.18 8.27
CA ARG A 117 -1.75 14.26 8.98
C ARG A 117 -2.48 14.71 10.25
N HIS A 118 -3.82 14.72 10.23
CA HIS A 118 -4.65 15.14 11.36
C HIS A 118 -4.93 14.02 12.37
N ILE A 119 -4.58 12.77 12.05
CA ILE A 119 -4.75 11.62 12.92
C ILE A 119 -3.49 11.48 13.78
N SER A 120 -3.65 11.47 15.10
CA SER A 120 -2.56 11.33 16.06
C SER A 120 -1.91 9.95 16.02
N CYS A 121 -0.65 9.84 16.47
CA CYS A 121 -0.01 8.53 16.61
C CYS A 121 -0.75 7.62 17.61
N HIS A 122 -1.37 8.20 18.65
CA HIS A 122 -2.18 7.45 19.60
C HIS A 122 -3.42 6.82 18.93
N GLU A 123 -4.10 7.53 18.02
CA GLU A 123 -5.21 6.97 17.24
C GLU A 123 -4.74 5.86 16.29
N LEU A 124 -3.56 6.01 15.66
CA LEU A 124 -2.96 4.94 14.85
C LEU A 124 -2.64 3.69 15.68
N LEU A 125 -2.22 3.86 16.94
CA LEU A 125 -1.99 2.74 17.86
C LEU A 125 -3.30 2.03 18.23
N LYS A 126 -4.42 2.75 18.34
CA LYS A 126 -5.74 2.13 18.59
C LYS A 126 -6.18 1.23 17.43
N MET A 127 -5.88 1.62 16.18
CA MET A 127 -6.13 0.79 15.00
C MET A 127 -5.36 -0.56 15.02
N MET A 128 -4.32 -0.68 15.86
CA MET A 128 -3.61 -1.94 16.11
C MET A 128 -4.31 -2.81 17.17
N GLN A 129 -5.17 -2.23 18.01
CA GLN A 129 -5.79 -2.88 19.18
C GLN A 129 -7.27 -3.21 18.98
N ASP A 130 -7.94 -2.62 17.98
CA ASP A 130 -9.38 -2.81 17.72
C ASP A 130 -9.79 -4.26 17.37
N ASP A 131 -8.86 -5.22 17.27
CA ASP A 131 -9.19 -6.66 17.19
C ASP A 131 -9.65 -7.27 18.52
N VAL A 132 -9.50 -6.58 19.65
CA VAL A 132 -9.78 -7.14 21.00
C VAL A 132 -11.28 -7.10 21.36
N ARG A 133 -12.16 -6.61 20.48
CA ARG A 133 -13.62 -6.58 20.75
C ARG A 133 -14.43 -7.09 19.56
N MET A 134 -14.44 -8.39 19.37
CA MET A 134 -15.48 -9.11 18.63
C MET A 134 -15.85 -10.41 19.37
N ASP A 135 -16.15 -10.32 20.66
CA ASP A 135 -16.83 -11.40 21.40
C ASP A 135 -17.83 -10.77 22.38
N SER A 136 -19.11 -10.74 21.98
CA SER A 136 -20.32 -10.77 22.84
C SER A 136 -21.54 -11.06 21.97
#